data_AF-A0A1Q6QWZ6-F1
#
_entry.id   AF-A0A1Q6QWZ6-F1
#
_cell.length_a   1.000
_cell.length_b   1.000
_cell.length_c   1.000
_cell.angle_alpha   90.00
_cell.angle_beta   90.00
_cell.angle_gamma   90.00
#
_symmetry.space_group_name_H-M   'P 1'
#
loop_
_entity.id
_entity.type
_entity.pdbx_description
1 polymer ?
#
loop_
_entity_poly.entity_id
_entity_poly.type
_entity_poly.pdbx_seq_one_letter_code
_entity_poly.pdbx_strand_id
1 'polypeptide(L)'
;MKKEVNNTRKKRKLNFQKIFNLISAMFILACCIFYGTRFLKLYIANNKVEKITVLADNIKDNNKDSKSFKQINEDYYFTGEVENNYVKYSNILWRIVKVNSDKSVTLVSDNALTSLNPGTGTTYEKTSISKWLNKGEEENTGILETNLNNTSKYLTFSKTCKDTVTDTKNITCKDKLEDTYITAPSVYDYVNTGGNKGFMNNNEYFYLTNIDKDKNLMYIDGAGKTNSTDDSDILGVKAIITLKNTLTLKEGNGTKDNPYTFEDKEGLLGSYVKLGNDIWRIYSIEDNTVKLSLDNYLKVNNKEVKYKYSNNGYYHNDTKQGTLAEYLNKTYLNTLSYKDKIKENKFANGIYSSTTNYDYSKVLTTTVDTKVSVLSIGNIILNNNNTNYFLSTGVSKDSNLVYVMQDDYKVYTKVSTTTLKIVPTIALDKSLLTKGAGTIESPYEVE
;
A
#
# COMPACT_ATOMS: atom_id res chain seq x y z
N MET A 1 47.42 -34.51 81.83
CA MET A 1 48.84 -34.14 81.63
C MET A 1 48.94 -33.09 80.53
N LYS A 2 49.36 -31.86 80.85
CA LYS A 2 49.75 -30.83 79.87
C LYS A 2 51.14 -31.14 79.33
N LYS A 3 51.38 -30.95 78.03
CA LYS A 3 52.72 -30.65 77.52
C LYS A 3 52.60 -29.77 76.26
N GLU A 4 52.83 -28.48 76.45
CA GLU A 4 53.35 -27.61 75.40
C GLU A 4 54.82 -27.96 75.15
N VAL A 5 55.22 -28.00 73.88
CA VAL A 5 56.63 -27.78 73.51
C VAL A 5 56.69 -26.88 72.28
N ASN A 6 57.47 -25.82 72.45
CA ASN A 6 57.65 -24.70 71.55
C ASN A 6 58.71 -25.02 70.47
N ASN A 7 58.28 -24.91 69.22
CA ASN A 7 58.86 -24.18 68.08
C ASN A 7 60.40 -24.09 67.88
N THR A 8 60.85 -24.39 66.64
CA THR A 8 62.06 -23.76 66.07
C THR A 8 61.91 -23.64 64.54
N ARG A 9 61.84 -22.40 64.02
CA ARG A 9 61.62 -22.10 62.59
C ARG A 9 62.95 -21.95 61.84
N LYS A 10 63.24 -22.86 60.89
CA LYS A 10 64.29 -22.69 59.85
C LYS A 10 63.75 -21.86 58.67
N LYS A 11 64.47 -20.81 58.23
CA LYS A 11 64.16 -20.03 57.01
C LYS A 11 64.35 -20.91 55.75
N ARG A 12 63.28 -21.05 54.94
CA ARG A 12 63.26 -21.83 53.68
C ARG A 12 63.87 -21.02 52.52
N LYS A 13 64.80 -21.62 51.75
CA LYS A 13 65.21 -21.13 50.42
C LYS A 13 64.13 -21.46 49.38
N LEU A 14 63.73 -20.49 48.55
CA LEU A 14 62.75 -20.72 47.47
C LEU A 14 63.35 -21.59 46.36
N ASN A 15 62.56 -22.55 45.87
CA ASN A 15 62.94 -23.44 44.78
C ASN A 15 62.46 -22.84 43.45
N PHE A 16 63.37 -22.21 42.71
CA PHE A 16 63.09 -21.52 41.45
C PHE A 16 62.45 -22.41 40.39
N GLN A 17 62.77 -23.71 40.35
CA GLN A 17 62.14 -24.65 39.41
C GLN A 17 60.63 -24.75 39.64
N LYS A 18 60.20 -24.78 40.90
CA LYS A 18 58.78 -24.85 41.27
C LYS A 18 58.04 -23.56 40.89
N ILE A 19 58.71 -22.41 40.99
CA ILE A 19 58.15 -21.11 40.59
C ILE A 19 58.00 -21.04 39.07
N PHE A 20 59.02 -21.46 38.31
CA PHE A 20 58.96 -21.49 36.85
C PHE A 20 57.82 -22.41 36.36
N ASN A 21 57.72 -23.62 36.90
CA ASN A 21 56.64 -24.55 36.55
C ASN A 21 55.25 -23.97 36.86
N LEU A 22 55.11 -23.23 37.97
CA LEU A 22 53.86 -22.55 38.32
C LEU A 22 53.52 -21.43 37.32
N ILE A 23 54.50 -20.62 36.94
CA ILE A 23 54.33 -19.53 35.96
C ILE A 23 53.97 -20.11 34.59
N SER A 24 54.66 -21.15 34.13
CA SER A 24 54.35 -21.83 32.87
C SER A 24 52.94 -22.44 32.88
N ALA A 25 52.53 -23.05 33.99
CA ALA A 25 51.17 -23.58 34.14
C ALA A 25 50.11 -22.47 34.07
N MET A 26 50.35 -21.33 34.74
CA MET A 26 49.45 -20.17 34.66
C MET A 26 49.40 -19.57 33.25
N PHE A 27 50.52 -19.53 32.53
CA PHE A 27 50.57 -19.05 31.15
C PHE A 27 49.76 -19.95 30.21
N ILE A 28 49.95 -21.28 30.30
CA ILE A 28 49.18 -22.24 29.50
C ILE A 28 47.68 -22.12 29.82
N LEU A 29 47.31 -22.00 31.10
CA LEU A 29 45.92 -21.80 31.51
C LEU A 29 45.33 -20.50 30.93
N ALA A 30 46.09 -19.40 30.95
CA ALA A 30 45.68 -18.13 30.35
C ALA A 30 45.48 -18.25 28.84
N CYS A 31 46.37 -18.97 28.13
CA CYS A 31 46.20 -19.28 26.72
C CYS A 31 44.93 -20.12 26.47
N CYS A 32 44.71 -21.18 27.25
CA CYS A 32 43.51 -22.01 27.13
C CYS A 32 42.22 -21.20 27.35
N ILE A 33 42.20 -20.29 28.33
CA ILE A 33 41.06 -19.41 28.57
C ILE A 33 40.87 -18.43 27.41
N PHE A 34 41.93 -17.76 26.97
CA PHE A 34 41.85 -16.75 25.90
C PHE A 34 41.42 -17.36 24.57
N TYR A 35 42.07 -18.44 24.13
CA TYR A 35 41.73 -19.10 22.88
C TYR A 35 40.42 -19.90 22.99
N GLY A 36 40.13 -20.51 24.14
CA GLY A 36 38.89 -21.24 24.39
C GLY A 36 37.66 -20.33 24.37
N THR A 37 37.72 -19.17 25.04
CA THR A 37 36.63 -18.17 25.01
C THR A 37 36.42 -17.59 23.62
N ARG A 38 37.50 -17.30 22.89
CA ARG A 38 37.42 -16.83 21.49
C ARG A 38 36.82 -17.91 20.58
N PHE A 39 37.23 -19.16 20.73
CA PHE A 39 36.67 -20.29 19.99
C PHE A 39 35.18 -20.46 20.27
N LEU A 40 34.76 -20.47 21.54
CA LEU A 40 33.34 -20.54 21.93
C LEU A 40 32.53 -19.38 21.35
N LYS A 41 33.05 -18.14 21.42
CA LYS A 41 32.39 -16.97 20.84
C LYS A 41 32.19 -17.11 19.32
N LEU A 42 33.21 -17.57 18.61
CA LEU A 42 33.15 -17.80 17.17
C LEU A 42 32.23 -18.97 16.81
N TYR A 43 32.30 -20.08 17.55
CA TYR A 43 31.43 -21.24 17.37
C TYR A 43 29.95 -20.89 17.57
N ILE A 44 29.62 -20.13 18.62
CA ILE A 44 28.26 -19.64 18.86
C ILE A 44 27.82 -18.67 17.76
N ALA A 45 28.70 -17.77 17.29
CA ALA A 45 28.38 -16.85 16.21
C ALA A 45 28.14 -17.57 14.88
N ASN A 46 28.91 -18.62 14.57
CA ASN A 46 28.82 -19.36 13.31
C ASN A 46 27.71 -20.42 13.31
N ASN A 47 27.32 -20.93 14.48
CA ASN A 47 26.23 -21.91 14.64
C ASN A 47 24.91 -21.28 15.09
N LYS A 48 24.78 -19.94 15.04
CA LYS A 48 23.46 -19.33 15.01
C LYS A 48 22.79 -19.76 13.71
N VAL A 49 21.96 -20.80 13.78
CA VAL A 49 20.96 -21.07 12.75
C VAL A 49 20.11 -19.80 12.67
N GLU A 50 20.19 -19.07 11.57
CA GLU A 50 19.24 -17.99 11.31
C GLU A 50 17.85 -18.60 11.39
N LYS A 51 17.12 -18.26 12.46
CA LYS A 51 15.73 -18.68 12.61
C LYS A 51 14.96 -17.97 11.50
N ILE A 52 14.70 -18.68 10.41
CA ILE A 52 13.81 -18.20 9.35
C ILE A 52 12.49 -17.86 10.03
N THR A 53 12.22 -16.56 10.11
CA THR A 53 11.07 -16.07 10.85
C THR A 53 9.95 -15.87 9.86
N VAL A 54 9.04 -16.85 9.80
CA VAL A 54 7.82 -16.77 9.00
C VAL A 54 7.02 -15.55 9.45
N LEU A 55 6.57 -14.73 8.49
CA LEU A 55 5.89 -13.45 8.74
C LEU A 55 4.71 -13.61 9.69
N ALA A 56 3.85 -14.59 9.44
CA ALA A 56 2.67 -14.86 10.26
C ALA A 56 3.02 -15.23 11.71
N ASP A 57 4.08 -16.03 11.92
CA ASP A 57 4.52 -16.41 13.27
C ASP A 57 5.06 -15.17 14.01
N ASN A 58 5.79 -14.28 13.33
CA ASN A 58 6.25 -13.02 13.93
C ASN A 58 5.10 -12.10 14.33
N ILE A 59 4.10 -11.93 13.45
CA ILE A 59 2.91 -11.13 13.73
C ILE A 59 2.20 -11.66 14.97
N LYS A 60 2.02 -12.99 15.07
CA LYS A 60 1.37 -13.62 16.22
C LYS A 60 2.19 -13.44 17.50
N ASP A 61 3.49 -13.69 17.45
CA ASP A 61 4.38 -13.59 18.62
C ASP A 61 4.46 -12.15 19.16
N ASN A 62 4.55 -11.15 18.28
CA ASN A 62 4.60 -9.74 18.65
C ASN A 62 3.28 -9.22 19.25
N ASN A 63 2.16 -9.88 18.96
CA ASN A 63 0.82 -9.42 19.35
C ASN A 63 0.08 -10.36 20.30
N LYS A 64 0.72 -11.43 20.78
CA LYS A 64 0.08 -12.45 21.63
C LYS A 64 -0.55 -11.90 22.92
N ASP A 65 0.02 -10.82 23.46
CA ASP A 65 -0.45 -10.17 24.69
C ASP A 65 -1.32 -8.93 24.40
N SER A 66 -1.56 -8.61 23.12
CA SER A 66 -2.36 -7.46 22.69
C SER A 66 -3.85 -7.73 22.84
N LYS A 67 -4.56 -6.84 23.55
CA LYS A 67 -6.03 -6.88 23.63
C LYS A 67 -6.71 -6.64 22.28
N SER A 68 -6.00 -6.02 21.34
CA SER A 68 -6.48 -5.75 19.98
C SER A 68 -6.12 -6.85 19.00
N PHE A 69 -5.60 -7.99 19.45
CA PHE A 69 -5.33 -9.15 18.61
C PHE A 69 -6.02 -10.38 19.19
N LYS A 70 -7.12 -10.80 18.55
CA LYS A 70 -8.06 -11.78 19.13
C LYS A 70 -8.26 -12.95 18.19
N GLN A 71 -8.32 -14.14 18.77
CA GLN A 71 -8.78 -15.30 18.04
C GLN A 71 -10.30 -15.23 17.85
N ILE A 72 -10.74 -15.28 16.60
CA ILE A 72 -12.16 -15.35 16.21
C ILE A 72 -12.28 -16.58 15.30
N ASN A 73 -12.97 -17.61 15.80
CA ASN A 73 -12.93 -18.96 15.22
C ASN A 73 -11.49 -19.50 15.16
N GLU A 74 -11.01 -19.88 13.97
CA GLU A 74 -9.66 -20.42 13.76
C GLU A 74 -8.62 -19.35 13.41
N ASP A 75 -9.06 -18.13 13.09
CA ASP A 75 -8.19 -17.04 12.64
C ASP A 75 -7.90 -16.05 13.78
N TYR A 76 -6.82 -15.29 13.64
CA TYR A 76 -6.44 -14.23 14.58
C TYR A 76 -6.63 -12.86 13.93
N TYR A 77 -7.60 -12.07 14.41
CA TYR A 77 -7.92 -10.75 13.88
C TYR A 77 -7.24 -9.65 14.68
N PHE A 78 -6.82 -8.60 13.97
CA PHE A 78 -6.63 -7.29 14.59
C PHE A 78 -8.00 -6.62 14.75
N THR A 79 -8.31 -6.11 15.94
CA THR A 79 -9.64 -5.59 16.30
C THR A 79 -9.55 -4.23 17.00
N GLY A 80 -10.39 -3.28 16.60
CA GLY A 80 -10.43 -1.93 17.17
C GLY A 80 -9.38 -1.01 16.55
N GLU A 81 -9.01 0.04 17.27
CA GLU A 81 -7.90 0.90 16.89
C GLU A 81 -6.58 0.18 17.16
N VAL A 82 -5.74 0.10 16.12
CA VAL A 82 -4.46 -0.63 16.15
C VAL A 82 -3.42 0.20 15.42
N GLU A 83 -2.21 0.31 15.97
CA GLU A 83 -1.13 1.11 15.40
C GLU A 83 0.02 0.26 14.82
N ASN A 84 0.03 -1.04 15.12
CA ASN A 84 1.14 -1.94 14.81
C ASN A 84 0.75 -3.10 13.84
N ASN A 85 -0.24 -2.86 12.98
CA ASN A 85 -0.70 -3.83 11.97
C ASN A 85 -0.39 -3.43 10.52
N TYR A 86 0.64 -2.62 10.28
CA TYR A 86 1.03 -2.16 8.94
C TYR A 86 2.00 -3.12 8.24
N VAL A 87 1.78 -3.31 6.94
CA VAL A 87 2.65 -4.06 6.03
C VAL A 87 2.91 -3.20 4.79
N LYS A 88 4.15 -3.13 4.32
CA LYS A 88 4.50 -2.48 3.04
C LYS A 88 4.63 -3.55 1.97
N TYR A 89 3.87 -3.41 0.89
CA TYR A 89 3.95 -4.27 -0.29
C TYR A 89 3.69 -3.44 -1.55
N SER A 90 4.55 -3.55 -2.56
CA SER A 90 4.51 -2.74 -3.78
C SER A 90 4.47 -1.24 -3.48
N ASN A 91 5.29 -0.80 -2.52
CA ASN A 91 5.34 0.57 -1.96
C ASN A 91 4.01 1.20 -1.57
N ILE A 92 2.99 0.38 -1.30
CA ILE A 92 1.71 0.82 -0.74
C ILE A 92 1.64 0.27 0.70
N LEU A 93 1.00 1.05 1.58
CA LEU A 93 0.70 0.61 2.93
C LEU A 93 -0.59 -0.22 2.97
N TRP A 94 -0.48 -1.34 3.65
CA TRP A 94 -1.56 -2.28 3.91
C TRP A 94 -1.72 -2.46 5.42
N ARG A 95 -2.92 -2.85 5.83
CA ARG A 95 -3.27 -3.16 7.22
C ARG A 95 -3.63 -4.62 7.33
N ILE A 96 -3.04 -5.32 8.30
CA ILE A 96 -3.35 -6.72 8.56
C ILE A 96 -4.76 -6.78 9.15
N VAL A 97 -5.64 -7.49 8.45
CA VAL A 97 -6.99 -7.84 8.90
C VAL A 97 -6.89 -9.03 9.85
N LYS A 98 -6.26 -10.11 9.38
CA LYS A 98 -6.12 -11.36 10.13
C LYS A 98 -4.91 -12.18 9.71
N VAL A 99 -4.44 -13.00 10.63
CA VAL A 99 -3.60 -14.18 10.34
C VAL A 99 -4.52 -15.38 10.28
N ASN A 100 -4.60 -16.02 9.11
CA ASN A 100 -5.47 -17.16 8.85
C ASN A 100 -4.94 -18.42 9.53
N SER A 101 -5.82 -19.42 9.71
CA SER A 101 -5.45 -20.71 10.31
C SER A 101 -4.32 -21.45 9.58
N ASP A 102 -4.21 -21.27 8.26
CA ASP A 102 -3.15 -21.83 7.41
C ASP A 102 -1.85 -21.01 7.39
N LYS A 103 -1.74 -20.00 8.26
CA LYS A 103 -0.65 -19.01 8.37
C LYS A 103 -0.52 -18.05 7.18
N SER A 104 -1.45 -18.02 6.24
CA SER A 104 -1.54 -16.91 5.29
C SER A 104 -1.98 -15.64 6.03
N VAL A 105 -1.68 -14.46 5.47
CA VAL A 105 -2.00 -13.18 6.11
C VAL A 105 -2.88 -12.35 5.19
N THR A 106 -4.10 -12.05 5.63
CA THR A 106 -5.04 -11.22 4.86
C THR A 106 -4.85 -9.76 5.24
N LEU A 107 -4.69 -8.93 4.21
CA LEU A 107 -4.43 -7.50 4.32
C LEU A 107 -5.51 -6.71 3.61
N VAL A 108 -5.77 -5.49 4.08
CA VAL A 108 -6.55 -4.47 3.37
C VAL A 108 -5.65 -3.27 3.03
N SER A 109 -5.84 -2.63 1.89
CA SER A 109 -5.15 -1.37 1.61
C SER A 109 -5.50 -0.33 2.69
N ASP A 110 -4.51 0.40 3.20
CA ASP A 110 -4.74 1.35 4.31
C ASP A 110 -5.79 2.40 3.94
N ASN A 111 -5.81 2.80 2.67
CA ASN A 111 -6.75 3.73 2.07
C ASN A 111 -7.33 3.13 0.79
N ALA A 112 -8.45 3.66 0.31
CA ALA A 112 -8.96 3.31 -1.01
C ALA A 112 -7.94 3.67 -2.11
N LEU A 113 -7.83 2.82 -3.13
CA LEU A 113 -6.82 2.95 -4.19
C LEU A 113 -7.39 3.59 -5.46
N THR A 114 -8.70 3.75 -5.54
CA THR A 114 -9.42 4.48 -6.58
C THR A 114 -10.85 4.69 -6.10
N SER A 115 -11.68 5.36 -6.90
CA SER A 115 -13.12 5.42 -6.68
C SER A 115 -13.88 5.06 -7.96
N LEU A 116 -14.81 4.14 -7.86
CA LEU A 116 -15.55 3.58 -8.99
C LEU A 116 -17.02 3.38 -8.63
N ASN A 117 -17.84 3.41 -9.67
CA ASN A 117 -19.15 2.80 -9.64
C ASN A 117 -19.02 1.29 -9.90
N PRO A 118 -19.86 0.43 -9.30
CA PRO A 118 -19.87 -1.01 -9.57
C PRO A 118 -20.30 -1.38 -11.00
N GLY A 119 -20.83 -0.44 -11.78
CA GLY A 119 -21.34 -0.66 -13.13
C GLY A 119 -22.69 -1.38 -13.10
N THR A 120 -22.99 -2.12 -14.16
CA THR A 120 -24.27 -2.86 -14.31
C THR A 120 -24.24 -4.29 -13.75
N GLY A 121 -23.17 -4.66 -13.04
CA GLY A 121 -23.00 -5.99 -12.47
C GLY A 121 -23.97 -6.23 -11.31
N THR A 122 -24.75 -7.32 -11.39
CA THR A 122 -25.72 -7.71 -10.35
C THR A 122 -25.13 -8.61 -9.25
N THR A 123 -23.88 -9.03 -9.41
CA THR A 123 -23.08 -9.73 -8.38
C THR A 123 -21.70 -9.10 -8.33
N TYR A 124 -21.03 -9.20 -7.17
CA TYR A 124 -19.72 -8.58 -6.96
C TYR A 124 -18.71 -8.94 -8.07
N GLU A 125 -18.63 -10.20 -8.47
CA GLU A 125 -17.66 -10.71 -9.46
C GLU A 125 -17.82 -10.05 -10.83
N LYS A 126 -19.04 -9.63 -11.15
CA LYS A 126 -19.39 -8.96 -12.42
C LYS A 126 -19.28 -7.44 -12.36
N THR A 127 -18.94 -6.88 -11.20
CA THR A 127 -18.80 -5.43 -11.05
C THR A 127 -17.53 -4.91 -11.72
N SER A 128 -17.57 -3.63 -12.10
CA SER A 128 -16.38 -2.89 -12.52
C SER A 128 -15.29 -2.86 -11.44
N ILE A 129 -15.64 -2.98 -10.17
CA ILE A 129 -14.68 -3.05 -9.06
C ILE A 129 -13.85 -4.34 -9.16
N SER A 130 -14.52 -5.49 -9.29
CA SER A 130 -13.85 -6.78 -9.48
C SER A 130 -12.93 -6.79 -10.70
N LYS A 131 -13.41 -6.23 -11.84
CA LYS A 131 -12.64 -6.07 -13.08
C LYS A 131 -11.43 -5.15 -12.94
N TRP A 132 -11.53 -4.09 -12.15
CA TRP A 132 -10.41 -3.16 -11.92
C TRP A 132 -9.33 -3.80 -11.05
N LEU A 133 -9.75 -4.60 -10.06
CA LEU A 133 -8.85 -5.29 -9.14
C LEU A 133 -8.08 -6.43 -9.82
N ASN A 134 -8.76 -7.32 -10.54
CA ASN A 134 -8.18 -8.58 -11.07
C ASN A 134 -8.09 -8.61 -12.59
N LYS A 135 -7.08 -9.31 -13.12
CA LYS A 135 -6.89 -9.51 -14.56
C LYS A 135 -8.08 -10.27 -15.16
N GLY A 136 -8.55 -9.78 -16.30
CA GLY A 136 -9.52 -10.43 -17.15
C GLY A 136 -9.04 -10.47 -18.61
N GLU A 137 -9.92 -10.92 -19.50
CA GLU A 137 -9.65 -10.98 -20.94
C GLU A 137 -9.84 -9.62 -21.64
N GLU A 138 -10.63 -8.73 -21.05
CA GLU A 138 -10.90 -7.40 -21.59
C GLU A 138 -9.74 -6.43 -21.35
N GLU A 139 -9.50 -5.50 -22.28
CA GLU A 139 -8.56 -4.40 -22.08
C GLU A 139 -8.92 -3.57 -20.84
N ASN A 140 -7.92 -2.95 -20.21
CA ASN A 140 -8.10 -2.12 -19.02
C ASN A 140 -8.71 -2.86 -17.81
N THR A 141 -8.61 -4.20 -17.75
CA THR A 141 -8.89 -4.99 -16.55
C THR A 141 -7.60 -5.27 -15.77
N GLY A 142 -7.73 -5.64 -14.50
CA GLY A 142 -6.60 -5.96 -13.63
C GLY A 142 -5.62 -4.81 -13.47
N ILE A 143 -6.11 -3.57 -13.41
CA ILE A 143 -5.29 -2.37 -13.23
C ILE A 143 -4.45 -2.50 -11.96
N LEU A 144 -5.05 -2.92 -10.85
CA LEU A 144 -4.27 -3.12 -9.62
C LEU A 144 -3.36 -4.34 -9.72
N GLU A 145 -3.90 -5.53 -10.03
CA GLU A 145 -3.12 -6.77 -10.08
C GLU A 145 -1.90 -6.68 -10.99
N THR A 146 -2.02 -6.04 -12.15
CA THR A 146 -0.91 -5.89 -13.11
C THR A 146 0.20 -4.99 -12.61
N ASN A 147 -0.14 -4.00 -11.77
CA ASN A 147 0.84 -3.06 -11.23
C ASN A 147 1.49 -3.54 -9.92
N LEU A 148 0.89 -4.50 -9.21
CA LEU A 148 1.48 -5.10 -8.02
C LEU A 148 2.73 -5.93 -8.36
N ASN A 149 3.71 -5.89 -7.47
CA ASN A 149 4.99 -6.55 -7.65
C ASN A 149 4.87 -8.06 -7.52
N ASN A 150 5.07 -8.80 -8.61
CA ASN A 150 5.23 -10.26 -8.59
C ASN A 150 4.12 -10.99 -7.81
N THR A 151 2.87 -10.72 -8.17
CA THR A 151 1.67 -11.25 -7.49
C THR A 151 1.71 -12.76 -7.28
N SER A 152 2.11 -13.53 -8.30
CA SER A 152 2.21 -14.99 -8.24
C SER A 152 3.26 -15.50 -7.24
N LYS A 153 4.28 -14.70 -6.92
CA LYS A 153 5.29 -15.04 -5.92
C LYS A 153 4.75 -14.82 -4.51
N TYR A 154 4.16 -13.65 -4.25
CA TYR A 154 3.83 -13.22 -2.88
C TYR A 154 2.40 -13.50 -2.44
N LEU A 155 1.45 -13.55 -3.38
CA LEU A 155 0.02 -13.67 -3.07
C LEU A 155 -0.50 -15.08 -3.30
N THR A 156 -1.54 -15.42 -2.56
CA THR A 156 -2.44 -16.55 -2.84
C THR A 156 -3.85 -16.00 -3.10
N PHE A 157 -4.75 -16.83 -3.62
CA PHE A 157 -6.16 -16.42 -3.75
C PHE A 157 -6.73 -16.02 -2.40
N SER A 158 -7.44 -14.90 -2.40
CA SER A 158 -8.08 -14.36 -1.22
C SER A 158 -9.36 -15.13 -0.93
N LYS A 159 -9.63 -15.38 0.35
CA LYS A 159 -10.84 -16.04 0.84
C LYS A 159 -11.73 -15.01 1.52
N THR A 160 -12.64 -14.41 0.77
CA THR A 160 -13.43 -13.25 1.22
C THR A 160 -14.91 -13.61 1.28
N CYS A 161 -15.57 -13.29 2.40
CA CYS A 161 -17.01 -13.50 2.57
C CYS A 161 -17.82 -12.73 1.53
N LYS A 162 -18.83 -13.37 0.94
CA LYS A 162 -19.81 -12.71 0.04
C LYS A 162 -21.27 -12.99 0.40
N ASP A 163 -21.53 -13.47 1.62
CA ASP A 163 -22.87 -13.74 2.12
C ASP A 163 -23.85 -12.60 1.82
N THR A 164 -25.07 -12.95 1.45
CA THR A 164 -26.20 -12.03 1.47
C THR A 164 -26.53 -11.67 2.93
N VAL A 165 -26.48 -10.39 3.25
CA VAL A 165 -26.71 -9.88 4.61
C VAL A 165 -28.18 -9.61 4.82
N THR A 166 -28.80 -10.45 5.65
CA THR A 166 -30.21 -10.31 6.05
C THR A 166 -30.37 -9.64 7.42
N ASP A 167 -29.36 -9.73 8.29
CA ASP A 167 -29.29 -9.12 9.61
C ASP A 167 -27.88 -8.58 9.87
N THR A 168 -27.75 -7.27 10.01
CA THR A 168 -26.47 -6.60 10.29
C THR A 168 -25.95 -6.86 11.71
N LYS A 169 -26.77 -7.43 12.60
CA LYS A 169 -26.34 -7.84 13.94
C LYS A 169 -25.72 -9.24 13.98
N ASN A 170 -26.09 -10.10 13.03
CA ASN A 170 -25.69 -11.51 13.00
C ASN A 170 -25.09 -11.86 11.63
N ILE A 171 -23.91 -11.32 11.37
CA ILE A 171 -23.21 -11.51 10.09
C ILE A 171 -22.50 -12.87 10.10
N THR A 172 -22.72 -13.67 9.05
CA THR A 172 -22.03 -14.95 8.84
C THR A 172 -21.02 -14.88 7.69
N CYS A 173 -20.31 -15.99 7.49
CA CYS A 173 -19.40 -16.18 6.36
C CYS A 173 -19.50 -17.63 5.87
N LYS A 174 -20.55 -17.92 5.11
CA LYS A 174 -20.85 -19.25 4.56
C LYS A 174 -20.43 -19.37 3.10
N ASP A 175 -20.68 -18.33 2.31
CA ASP A 175 -20.31 -18.19 0.91
C ASP A 175 -19.09 -17.26 0.78
N LYS A 176 -18.15 -17.68 -0.08
CA LYS A 176 -16.83 -17.06 -0.20
C LYS A 176 -16.43 -16.92 -1.66
N LEU A 177 -15.66 -15.87 -1.93
CA LEU A 177 -14.80 -15.75 -3.11
C LEU A 177 -13.47 -16.40 -2.77
N GLU A 178 -12.99 -17.33 -3.60
CA GLU A 178 -11.75 -18.10 -3.37
C GLU A 178 -10.91 -18.34 -4.63
N ASP A 179 -11.29 -17.73 -5.76
CA ASP A 179 -10.73 -17.94 -7.10
C ASP A 179 -10.03 -16.70 -7.67
N THR A 180 -9.87 -15.64 -6.86
CA THR A 180 -9.26 -14.37 -7.27
C THR A 180 -8.18 -13.93 -6.28
N TYR A 181 -7.16 -13.22 -6.75
CA TYR A 181 -6.09 -12.72 -5.89
C TYR A 181 -6.55 -11.56 -5.02
N ILE A 182 -7.38 -10.67 -5.58
CA ILE A 182 -7.71 -9.39 -4.97
C ILE A 182 -9.23 -9.24 -4.88
N THR A 183 -9.76 -8.87 -3.72
CA THR A 183 -11.20 -8.57 -3.56
C THR A 183 -11.42 -7.20 -2.93
N ALA A 184 -12.67 -6.74 -2.86
CA ALA A 184 -13.06 -5.69 -1.92
C ALA A 184 -13.17 -6.28 -0.50
N PRO A 185 -13.28 -5.44 0.55
CA PRO A 185 -13.54 -5.92 1.90
C PRO A 185 -14.89 -6.61 2.05
N SER A 186 -14.98 -7.56 2.98
CA SER A 186 -16.27 -8.12 3.39
C SER A 186 -16.80 -7.42 4.64
N VAL A 187 -18.12 -7.40 4.80
CA VAL A 187 -18.75 -6.90 6.04
C VAL A 187 -18.39 -7.77 7.25
N TYR A 188 -18.16 -9.07 7.03
CA TYR A 188 -17.76 -10.02 8.07
C TYR A 188 -16.39 -9.65 8.65
N ASP A 189 -15.39 -9.42 7.79
CA ASP A 189 -14.07 -8.99 8.23
C ASP A 189 -14.13 -7.55 8.81
N TYR A 190 -14.93 -6.66 8.23
CA TYR A 190 -15.11 -5.30 8.74
C TYR A 190 -15.64 -5.27 10.19
N VAL A 191 -16.66 -6.07 10.50
CA VAL A 191 -17.19 -6.15 11.88
C VAL A 191 -16.18 -6.79 12.83
N ASN A 192 -15.48 -7.84 12.40
CA ASN A 192 -14.46 -8.51 13.22
C ASN A 192 -13.23 -7.64 13.49
N THR A 193 -12.92 -6.67 12.62
CA THR A 193 -11.87 -5.68 12.86
C THR A 193 -12.31 -4.51 13.75
N GLY A 194 -13.54 -4.53 14.29
CA GLY A 194 -14.06 -3.52 15.21
C GLY A 194 -15.13 -2.60 14.61
N GLY A 195 -15.52 -2.82 13.35
CA GLY A 195 -16.56 -2.05 12.66
C GLY A 195 -16.25 -0.56 12.62
N ASN A 196 -17.22 0.27 12.98
CA ASN A 196 -17.07 1.73 12.98
C ASN A 196 -16.03 2.28 13.98
N LYS A 197 -15.57 1.47 14.94
CA LYS A 197 -14.47 1.80 15.87
C LYS A 197 -13.19 1.03 15.55
N GLY A 198 -13.17 0.32 14.43
CA GLY A 198 -12.03 -0.44 13.94
C GLY A 198 -11.13 0.41 13.05
N PHE A 199 -9.87 0.01 12.92
CA PHE A 199 -8.90 0.69 12.07
C PHE A 199 -9.28 0.75 10.57
N MET A 200 -10.20 -0.11 10.11
CA MET A 200 -10.69 -0.08 8.73
C MET A 200 -11.57 1.13 8.44
N ASN A 201 -12.20 1.72 9.48
CA ASN A 201 -12.91 2.98 9.37
C ASN A 201 -11.94 4.15 9.48
N ASN A 202 -11.57 4.71 8.32
CA ASN A 202 -10.72 5.89 8.18
C ASN A 202 -11.50 7.08 7.57
N ASN A 203 -12.81 7.14 7.80
CA ASN A 203 -13.75 8.13 7.25
C ASN A 203 -13.93 8.12 5.72
N GLU A 204 -13.47 7.07 5.04
CA GLU A 204 -13.70 6.86 3.61
C GLU A 204 -15.01 6.13 3.33
N TYR A 205 -15.65 6.45 2.20
CA TYR A 205 -16.69 5.62 1.63
C TYR A 205 -16.07 4.49 0.81
N PHE A 206 -16.46 3.23 1.04
CA PHE A 206 -15.97 2.13 0.23
C PHE A 206 -16.94 0.97 0.08
N TYR A 207 -16.94 0.34 -1.09
CA TYR A 207 -17.76 -0.84 -1.39
C TYR A 207 -17.26 -2.09 -0.69
N LEU A 208 -18.20 -3.01 -0.44
CA LEU A 208 -17.98 -4.35 0.11
C LEU A 208 -18.28 -5.42 -0.95
N THR A 209 -17.83 -6.65 -0.70
CA THR A 209 -18.19 -7.83 -1.51
C THR A 209 -19.63 -8.31 -1.29
N ASN A 210 -20.24 -7.93 -0.18
CA ASN A 210 -21.57 -8.38 0.23
C ASN A 210 -22.71 -7.62 -0.45
N ILE A 211 -23.85 -8.29 -0.54
CA ILE A 211 -25.14 -7.70 -0.94
C ILE A 211 -26.14 -7.80 0.21
N ASP A 212 -27.11 -6.89 0.26
CA ASP A 212 -28.22 -6.98 1.21
C ASP A 212 -29.31 -7.97 0.75
N LYS A 213 -30.33 -8.15 1.59
CA LYS A 213 -31.50 -9.01 1.30
C LYS A 213 -32.24 -8.66 -0.01
N ASP A 214 -32.15 -7.41 -0.44
CA ASP A 214 -32.80 -6.87 -1.64
C ASP A 214 -31.85 -6.93 -2.86
N LYS A 215 -30.68 -7.55 -2.69
CA LYS A 215 -29.59 -7.71 -3.67
C LYS A 215 -28.88 -6.42 -4.05
N ASN A 216 -28.97 -5.41 -3.19
CA ASN A 216 -28.23 -4.16 -3.35
C ASN A 216 -26.80 -4.33 -2.85
N LEU A 217 -25.86 -3.69 -3.54
CA LEU A 217 -24.46 -3.71 -3.12
C LEU A 217 -24.28 -2.95 -1.82
N MET A 218 -23.46 -3.51 -0.93
CA MET A 218 -23.19 -2.91 0.37
C MET A 218 -21.93 -2.05 0.34
N TYR A 219 -21.92 -1.03 1.17
CA TYR A 219 -20.79 -0.13 1.35
C TYR A 219 -20.69 0.37 2.80
N ILE A 220 -19.53 0.90 3.15
CA ILE A 220 -19.29 1.62 4.41
C ILE A 220 -19.31 3.12 4.10
N ASP A 221 -20.01 3.92 4.90
CA ASP A 221 -20.00 5.38 4.81
C ASP A 221 -18.86 6.02 5.61
N GLY A 222 -18.65 7.33 5.45
CA GLY A 222 -17.62 8.07 6.18
C GLY A 222 -17.79 8.11 7.72
N ALA A 223 -18.91 7.65 8.28
CA ALA A 223 -19.09 7.45 9.72
C ALA A 223 -18.80 6.00 10.16
N GLY A 224 -18.38 5.14 9.24
CA GLY A 224 -18.13 3.73 9.46
C GLY A 224 -19.39 2.86 9.52
N LYS A 225 -20.55 3.37 9.10
CA LYS A 225 -21.80 2.59 9.10
C LYS A 225 -21.95 1.80 7.82
N THR A 226 -22.51 0.61 7.96
CA THR A 226 -22.89 -0.23 6.83
C THR A 226 -24.19 0.26 6.21
N ASN A 227 -24.18 0.45 4.90
CA ASN A 227 -25.31 0.86 4.08
C ASN A 227 -25.41 -0.03 2.83
N SER A 228 -26.49 0.10 2.09
CA SER A 228 -26.67 -0.51 0.77
C SER A 228 -27.21 0.50 -0.24
N THR A 229 -26.97 0.25 -1.52
CA THR A 229 -27.42 1.12 -2.60
C THR A 229 -27.78 0.31 -3.84
N ASP A 230 -28.90 0.65 -4.45
CA ASP A 230 -29.27 0.29 -5.82
C ASP A 230 -28.78 1.34 -6.84
N ASP A 231 -28.27 2.48 -6.35
CA ASP A 231 -27.87 3.62 -7.13
C ASP A 231 -26.38 3.59 -7.51
N SER A 232 -26.10 4.41 -8.50
CA SER A 232 -24.84 4.59 -9.17
C SER A 232 -23.84 5.50 -8.44
N ASP A 233 -23.71 5.35 -7.12
CA ASP A 233 -22.69 6.07 -6.36
C ASP A 233 -21.27 5.72 -6.86
N ILE A 234 -20.34 6.68 -6.75
CA ILE A 234 -18.92 6.47 -7.08
C ILE A 234 -18.15 6.56 -5.77
N LEU A 235 -17.81 5.40 -5.21
CA LEU A 235 -17.20 5.28 -3.88
C LEU A 235 -15.82 4.66 -3.99
N GLY A 236 -15.06 4.75 -2.90
CA GLY A 236 -13.72 4.19 -2.79
C GLY A 236 -13.69 2.68 -3.00
N VAL A 237 -12.57 2.22 -3.55
CA VAL A 237 -12.25 0.80 -3.70
C VAL A 237 -11.03 0.50 -2.82
N LYS A 238 -11.28 -0.14 -1.68
CA LYS A 238 -10.22 -0.77 -0.89
C LYS A 238 -9.94 -2.16 -1.43
N ALA A 239 -8.67 -2.56 -1.44
CA ALA A 239 -8.24 -3.86 -1.92
C ALA A 239 -7.94 -4.79 -0.75
N ILE A 240 -8.42 -6.03 -0.81
CA ILE A 240 -8.02 -7.13 0.04
C ILE A 240 -7.09 -8.03 -0.74
N ILE A 241 -5.95 -8.38 -0.14
CA ILE A 241 -5.01 -9.38 -0.65
C ILE A 241 -4.69 -10.39 0.43
N THR A 242 -4.27 -11.59 0.03
CA THR A 242 -3.81 -12.61 0.97
C THR A 242 -2.37 -13.00 0.64
N LEU A 243 -1.46 -12.72 1.57
CA LEU A 243 -0.06 -13.11 1.49
C LEU A 243 0.10 -14.60 1.73
N LYS A 244 1.01 -15.25 0.99
CA LYS A 244 1.34 -16.66 1.20
C LYS A 244 1.87 -16.94 2.61
N ASN A 245 1.61 -18.15 3.08
CA ASN A 245 2.09 -18.61 4.39
C ASN A 245 3.60 -18.94 4.45
N THR A 246 4.28 -18.94 3.31
CA THR A 246 5.73 -19.21 3.20
C THR A 246 6.60 -17.96 3.25
N LEU A 247 6.00 -16.77 3.35
CA LEU A 247 6.76 -15.52 3.35
C LEU A 247 7.55 -15.36 4.65
N THR A 248 8.81 -14.96 4.49
CA THR A 248 9.71 -14.66 5.60
C THR A 248 9.72 -13.16 5.84
N LEU A 249 9.67 -12.76 7.11
CA LEU A 249 9.82 -11.37 7.50
C LEU A 249 11.24 -10.89 7.18
N LYS A 250 11.37 -9.75 6.51
CA LYS A 250 12.64 -9.08 6.25
C LYS A 250 12.97 -8.07 7.35
N GLU A 251 12.06 -7.14 7.61
CA GLU A 251 12.20 -6.10 8.63
C GLU A 251 10.83 -5.52 9.00
N GLY A 252 10.80 -4.63 10.00
CA GLY A 252 9.59 -3.96 10.47
C GLY A 252 9.03 -4.53 11.77
N ASN A 253 8.32 -3.68 12.50
CA ASN A 253 7.58 -4.04 13.72
C ASN A 253 6.07 -3.85 13.56
N GLY A 254 5.63 -3.54 12.34
CA GLY A 254 4.22 -3.33 12.01
C GLY A 254 3.70 -1.93 12.30
N THR A 255 4.50 -1.00 12.83
CA THR A 255 4.07 0.39 12.97
C THR A 255 4.01 1.10 11.62
N LYS A 256 3.27 2.21 11.51
CA LYS A 256 3.16 2.96 10.25
C LYS A 256 4.52 3.43 9.71
N ASP A 257 5.41 3.85 10.61
CA ASP A 257 6.75 4.34 10.27
C ASP A 257 7.75 3.19 10.05
N ASN A 258 7.45 1.99 10.55
CA ASN A 258 8.29 0.80 10.39
C ASN A 258 7.42 -0.45 10.10
N PRO A 259 6.73 -0.48 8.95
CA PRO A 259 5.79 -1.53 8.60
C PRO A 259 6.53 -2.84 8.37
N TYR A 260 5.86 -3.98 8.54
CA TYR A 260 6.45 -5.26 8.16
C TYR A 260 6.73 -5.29 6.65
N THR A 261 7.90 -5.78 6.26
CA THR A 261 8.29 -5.97 4.85
C THR A 261 8.77 -7.39 4.61
N PHE A 262 8.60 -7.87 3.38
CA PHE A 262 8.95 -9.25 2.98
C PHE A 262 9.44 -9.35 1.53
N GLU A 263 9.43 -8.25 0.77
CA GLU A 263 9.85 -8.26 -0.63
C GLU A 263 11.38 -8.28 -0.74
N ASP A 264 11.90 -9.19 -1.56
CA ASP A 264 13.34 -9.23 -1.85
C ASP A 264 13.77 -7.94 -2.58
N LYS A 265 12.98 -7.56 -3.58
CA LYS A 265 13.11 -6.33 -4.36
C LYS A 265 11.75 -5.64 -4.43
N GLU A 266 11.72 -4.36 -4.09
CA GLU A 266 10.50 -3.54 -4.14
C GLU A 266 10.02 -3.38 -5.59
N GLY A 267 8.69 -3.34 -5.76
CA GLY A 267 8.06 -3.01 -7.03
C GLY A 267 8.22 -1.54 -7.42
N LEU A 268 7.76 -1.17 -8.61
CA LEU A 268 7.75 0.23 -9.06
C LEU A 268 6.48 0.99 -8.69
N LEU A 269 5.35 0.29 -8.50
CA LEU A 269 4.10 0.94 -8.12
C LEU A 269 4.31 1.62 -6.79
N GLY A 270 3.76 2.82 -6.62
CA GLY A 270 3.85 3.57 -5.37
C GLY A 270 5.19 4.24 -5.11
N SER A 271 6.26 3.87 -5.82
CA SER A 271 7.61 4.40 -5.59
C SER A 271 7.69 5.89 -5.83
N TYR A 272 8.57 6.53 -5.06
CA TYR A 272 8.88 7.95 -5.18
C TYR A 272 9.93 8.18 -6.27
N VAL A 273 9.75 9.23 -7.07
CA VAL A 273 10.69 9.68 -8.10
C VAL A 273 10.97 11.16 -7.90
N LYS A 274 12.24 11.52 -7.79
CA LYS A 274 12.69 12.90 -7.64
C LYS A 274 13.11 13.47 -8.98
N LEU A 275 12.46 14.56 -9.38
CA LEU A 275 12.75 15.32 -10.59
C LEU A 275 12.96 16.78 -10.23
N GLY A 276 14.20 17.26 -10.30
CA GLY A 276 14.54 18.58 -9.75
C GLY A 276 14.18 18.67 -8.26
N ASN A 277 13.26 19.58 -7.92
CA ASN A 277 12.75 19.74 -6.55
C ASN A 277 11.40 19.03 -6.32
N ASP A 278 10.83 18.43 -7.36
CA ASP A 278 9.51 17.81 -7.29
C ASP A 278 9.61 16.32 -6.95
N ILE A 279 8.68 15.86 -6.13
CA ILE A 279 8.52 14.46 -5.74
C ILE A 279 7.25 13.92 -6.40
N TRP A 280 7.41 12.85 -7.16
CA TRP A 280 6.38 12.18 -7.93
C TRP A 280 6.17 10.75 -7.42
N ARG A 281 5.00 10.17 -7.66
CA ARG A 281 4.67 8.77 -7.35
C ARG A 281 4.30 8.02 -8.61
N ILE A 282 4.88 6.84 -8.84
CA ILE A 282 4.52 5.98 -9.98
C ILE A 282 3.16 5.32 -9.73
N TYR A 283 2.14 5.67 -10.52
CA TYR A 283 0.78 5.12 -10.38
C TYR A 283 0.42 4.11 -11.48
N SER A 284 1.21 4.03 -12.55
CA SER A 284 1.02 3.06 -13.64
C SER A 284 2.36 2.65 -14.22
N ILE A 285 2.49 1.36 -14.48
CA ILE A 285 3.65 0.71 -15.09
C ILE A 285 3.18 0.04 -16.38
N GLU A 286 3.75 0.47 -17.48
CA GLU A 286 3.62 -0.17 -18.80
C GLU A 286 5.01 -0.73 -19.19
N ASP A 287 5.13 -1.40 -20.34
CA ASP A 287 6.36 -2.13 -20.73
C ASP A 287 7.65 -1.31 -20.55
N ASN A 288 7.74 -0.16 -21.21
CA ASN A 288 8.88 0.77 -21.17
C ASN A 288 8.52 2.15 -20.57
N THR A 289 7.30 2.30 -20.05
CA THR A 289 6.80 3.59 -19.58
C THR A 289 6.36 3.49 -18.13
N VAL A 290 6.66 4.52 -17.36
CA VAL A 290 5.97 4.76 -16.08
C VAL A 290 5.19 6.06 -16.17
N LYS A 291 3.97 6.07 -15.62
CA LYS A 291 3.19 7.29 -15.42
C LYS A 291 3.23 7.66 -13.96
N LEU A 292 3.44 8.95 -13.71
CA LEU A 292 3.64 9.50 -12.39
C LEU A 292 2.62 10.58 -12.10
N SER A 293 2.18 10.66 -10.86
CA SER A 293 1.41 11.77 -10.32
C SER A 293 2.27 12.55 -9.34
N LEU A 294 2.12 13.87 -9.30
CA LEU A 294 2.83 14.68 -8.31
C LEU A 294 2.37 14.26 -6.92
N ASP A 295 3.32 14.03 -5.99
CA ASP A 295 2.99 13.60 -4.63
C ASP A 295 2.38 14.73 -3.78
N ASN A 296 2.21 15.92 -4.33
CA ASN A 296 1.54 17.04 -3.68
C ASN A 296 0.82 17.89 -4.74
N TYR A 297 0.22 19.00 -4.31
CA TYR A 297 -0.33 19.99 -5.24
C TYR A 297 0.77 20.71 -6.01
N LEU A 298 0.46 21.10 -7.25
CA LEU A 298 1.30 21.95 -8.07
C LEU A 298 1.62 23.26 -7.33
N LYS A 299 2.91 23.57 -7.20
CA LYS A 299 3.40 24.82 -6.60
C LYS A 299 4.28 25.56 -7.58
N VAL A 300 4.09 26.88 -7.66
CA VAL A 300 4.99 27.79 -8.38
C VAL A 300 5.47 28.82 -7.38
N ASN A 301 6.80 29.00 -7.27
CA ASN A 301 7.42 29.87 -6.27
C ASN A 301 6.92 29.60 -4.84
N ASN A 302 6.85 28.31 -4.45
CA ASN A 302 6.36 27.81 -3.17
C ASN A 302 4.88 28.14 -2.83
N LYS A 303 4.09 28.60 -3.79
CA LYS A 303 2.65 28.85 -3.61
C LYS A 303 1.83 27.82 -4.37
N GLU A 304 0.83 27.23 -3.71
CA GLU A 304 -0.13 26.35 -4.36
C GLU A 304 -0.85 27.09 -5.50
N VAL A 305 -0.88 26.46 -6.67
CA VAL A 305 -1.63 26.98 -7.81
C VAL A 305 -3.02 26.40 -7.80
N LYS A 306 -4.01 27.27 -8.00
CA LYS A 306 -5.38 26.88 -8.32
C LYS A 306 -5.72 27.33 -9.73
N TYR A 307 -6.44 26.50 -10.46
CA TYR A 307 -6.84 26.82 -11.82
C TYR A 307 -8.18 26.18 -12.14
N LYS A 308 -8.92 26.81 -13.07
CA LYS A 308 -10.18 26.25 -13.58
C LYS A 308 -9.90 25.12 -14.55
N TYR A 309 -10.79 24.15 -14.65
CA TYR A 309 -10.61 23.09 -15.63
C TYR A 309 -10.72 23.60 -17.07
N SER A 310 -11.76 24.38 -17.37
CA SER A 310 -11.95 25.01 -18.68
C SER A 310 -12.93 26.18 -18.62
N ASN A 311 -13.06 26.93 -19.72
CA ASN A 311 -14.15 27.90 -19.90
C ASN A 311 -15.49 27.23 -20.21
N ASN A 312 -15.46 26.07 -20.88
CA ASN A 312 -16.62 25.30 -21.30
C ASN A 312 -16.19 23.86 -21.66
N GLY A 313 -16.91 22.88 -21.13
CA GLY A 313 -16.73 21.44 -21.30
C GLY A 313 -15.73 20.80 -20.34
N TYR A 314 -15.63 19.48 -20.41
CA TYR A 314 -14.69 18.65 -19.62
C TYR A 314 -13.45 18.20 -20.40
N TYR A 315 -13.39 18.44 -21.71
CA TYR A 315 -12.39 17.80 -22.55
C TYR A 315 -10.98 18.36 -22.24
N HIS A 316 -10.07 17.50 -21.78
CA HIS A 316 -8.67 17.85 -21.54
C HIS A 316 -7.98 18.10 -22.89
N ASN A 317 -7.78 19.36 -23.26
CA ASN A 317 -7.22 19.73 -24.55
C ASN A 317 -6.31 20.95 -24.43
N ASP A 318 -5.03 20.72 -24.66
CA ASP A 318 -3.94 21.69 -24.56
C ASP A 318 -3.83 22.64 -25.76
N THR A 319 -4.54 22.35 -26.85
CA THR A 319 -4.68 23.27 -28.00
C THR A 319 -5.72 24.36 -27.77
N LYS A 320 -6.68 24.15 -26.85
CA LYS A 320 -7.79 25.07 -26.59
C LYS A 320 -7.42 26.12 -25.55
N GLN A 321 -7.61 27.39 -25.89
CA GLN A 321 -7.26 28.50 -25.00
C GLN A 321 -8.08 28.51 -23.70
N GLY A 322 -7.41 28.77 -22.58
CA GLY A 322 -8.05 28.96 -21.27
C GLY A 322 -8.48 27.66 -20.58
N THR A 323 -7.94 26.52 -21.00
CA THR A 323 -8.09 25.22 -20.33
C THR A 323 -6.94 24.94 -19.37
N LEU A 324 -7.19 24.06 -18.39
CA LEU A 324 -6.14 23.54 -17.51
C LEU A 324 -5.05 22.80 -18.31
N ALA A 325 -5.46 22.03 -19.31
CA ALA A 325 -4.54 21.31 -20.20
C ALA A 325 -3.57 22.26 -20.92
N GLU A 326 -4.06 23.39 -21.42
CA GLU A 326 -3.21 24.40 -22.05
C GLU A 326 -2.23 25.02 -21.04
N TYR A 327 -2.73 25.41 -19.86
CA TYR A 327 -1.88 25.95 -18.80
C TYR A 327 -0.77 24.96 -18.43
N LEU A 328 -1.10 23.68 -18.26
CA LEU A 328 -0.15 22.63 -17.91
C LEU A 328 0.94 22.45 -18.98
N ASN A 329 0.56 22.42 -20.26
CA ASN A 329 1.49 22.10 -21.34
C ASN A 329 2.22 23.31 -21.94
N LYS A 330 1.66 24.51 -21.89
CA LYS A 330 2.29 25.72 -22.45
C LYS A 330 2.96 26.60 -21.39
N THR A 331 2.44 26.62 -20.16
CA THR A 331 2.98 27.47 -19.08
C THR A 331 3.79 26.65 -18.09
N TYR A 332 3.16 25.71 -17.39
CA TYR A 332 3.81 24.94 -16.31
C TYR A 332 4.95 24.05 -16.83
N LEU A 333 4.75 23.30 -17.92
CA LEU A 333 5.80 22.46 -18.49
C LEU A 333 7.08 23.25 -18.81
N ASN A 334 6.95 24.51 -19.23
CA ASN A 334 8.10 25.37 -19.51
C ASN A 334 8.83 25.87 -18.26
N THR A 335 8.23 25.75 -17.06
CA THR A 335 8.90 26.07 -15.80
C THR A 335 9.74 24.90 -15.25
N LEU A 336 9.59 23.69 -15.81
CA LEU A 336 10.27 22.49 -15.32
C LEU A 336 11.68 22.38 -15.90
N SER A 337 12.69 22.28 -15.04
CA SER A 337 14.09 22.09 -15.46
C SER A 337 14.36 20.73 -16.13
N TYR A 338 13.42 19.79 -15.98
CA TYR A 338 13.49 18.42 -16.48
C TYR A 338 12.45 18.14 -17.58
N LYS A 339 11.89 19.18 -18.21
CA LYS A 339 10.83 19.05 -19.22
C LYS A 339 11.21 18.17 -20.43
N ASP A 340 12.51 18.10 -20.75
CA ASP A 340 13.01 17.29 -21.87
C ASP A 340 12.97 15.78 -21.57
N LYS A 341 12.86 15.39 -20.29
CA LYS A 341 12.67 14.00 -19.87
C LYS A 341 11.20 13.57 -19.92
N ILE A 342 10.27 14.53 -19.94
CA ILE A 342 8.83 14.28 -20.01
C ILE A 342 8.45 13.97 -21.44
N LYS A 343 7.89 12.78 -21.65
CA LYS A 343 7.44 12.34 -22.97
C LYS A 343 5.96 12.62 -23.19
N GLU A 344 5.61 12.82 -24.45
CA GLU A 344 4.22 12.79 -24.87
C GLU A 344 3.69 11.36 -24.71
N ASN A 345 2.48 11.23 -24.17
CA ASN A 345 1.84 9.94 -23.96
C ASN A 345 0.32 10.07 -24.00
N LYS A 346 -0.35 8.91 -24.06
CA LYS A 346 -1.81 8.79 -24.02
C LYS A 346 -2.29 8.87 -22.58
N PHE A 347 -3.04 9.93 -22.27
CA PHE A 347 -3.73 10.09 -21.00
C PHE A 347 -5.25 9.97 -21.20
N ALA A 348 -5.91 9.34 -20.23
CA ALA A 348 -7.36 9.13 -20.27
C ALA A 348 -8.13 10.47 -20.23
N ASN A 349 -9.20 10.55 -21.01
CA ASN A 349 -9.99 11.77 -21.24
C ASN A 349 -11.46 11.44 -21.59
N GLY A 350 -11.94 10.28 -21.14
CA GLY A 350 -13.28 9.79 -21.47
C GLY A 350 -14.39 10.33 -20.56
N ILE A 351 -15.60 9.81 -20.81
CA ILE A 351 -16.83 10.14 -20.07
C ILE A 351 -17.22 8.99 -19.16
N TYR A 352 -17.59 9.34 -17.93
CA TYR A 352 -18.11 8.41 -16.94
C TYR A 352 -19.50 8.84 -16.50
N SER A 353 -20.54 8.11 -16.91
CA SER A 353 -21.92 8.39 -16.50
C SER A 353 -22.82 7.19 -16.79
N SER A 354 -24.11 7.31 -16.44
CA SER A 354 -25.14 6.32 -16.74
C SER A 354 -25.22 5.99 -18.24
N THR A 355 -24.94 6.97 -19.12
CA THR A 355 -24.94 6.75 -20.59
C THR A 355 -23.80 5.83 -21.06
N THR A 356 -22.71 5.74 -20.29
CA THR A 356 -21.61 4.81 -20.53
C THR A 356 -21.66 3.60 -19.60
N ASN A 357 -22.78 3.41 -18.87
CA ASN A 357 -22.96 2.40 -17.82
C ASN A 357 -21.94 2.49 -16.68
N TYR A 358 -21.36 3.67 -16.47
CA TYR A 358 -20.25 3.89 -15.55
C TYR A 358 -19.11 2.86 -15.73
N ASP A 359 -18.79 2.58 -16.99
CA ASP A 359 -17.71 1.68 -17.36
C ASP A 359 -16.38 2.44 -17.45
N TYR A 360 -15.49 2.21 -16.47
CA TYR A 360 -14.21 2.92 -16.39
C TYR A 360 -13.26 2.51 -17.52
N SER A 361 -13.41 1.31 -18.09
CA SER A 361 -12.56 0.85 -19.19
C SER A 361 -12.69 1.79 -20.39
N LYS A 362 -13.91 2.25 -20.70
CA LYS A 362 -14.20 3.22 -21.76
C LYS A 362 -13.59 4.59 -21.48
N VAL A 363 -13.50 4.97 -20.21
CA VAL A 363 -12.82 6.21 -19.79
C VAL A 363 -11.34 6.12 -20.13
N LEU A 364 -10.71 4.99 -19.83
CA LEU A 364 -9.28 4.76 -20.04
C LEU A 364 -8.92 4.54 -21.52
N THR A 365 -9.81 3.94 -22.32
CA THR A 365 -9.61 3.79 -23.78
C THR A 365 -9.71 5.12 -24.53
N THR A 366 -10.55 6.05 -24.06
CA THR A 366 -10.65 7.39 -24.67
C THR A 366 -9.48 8.25 -24.19
N THR A 367 -8.52 8.55 -25.07
CA THR A 367 -7.26 9.21 -24.70
C THR A 367 -7.00 10.51 -25.45
N VAL A 368 -6.10 11.32 -24.89
CA VAL A 368 -5.48 12.48 -25.52
C VAL A 368 -3.97 12.33 -25.44
N ASP A 369 -3.27 12.64 -26.53
CA ASP A 369 -1.82 12.70 -26.59
C ASP A 369 -1.37 14.06 -26.02
N THR A 370 -0.65 14.04 -24.90
CA THR A 370 -0.11 15.25 -24.28
C THR A 370 1.09 14.90 -23.38
N LYS A 371 1.84 15.90 -22.94
CA LYS A 371 3.01 15.71 -22.05
C LYS A 371 2.63 15.75 -20.57
N VAL A 372 1.69 16.62 -20.22
CA VAL A 372 1.22 16.80 -18.84
C VAL A 372 -0.30 16.70 -18.82
N SER A 373 -0.83 15.88 -17.92
CA SER A 373 -2.28 15.73 -17.72
C SER A 373 -2.62 15.81 -16.22
N VAL A 374 -3.78 15.29 -15.83
CA VAL A 374 -4.19 15.01 -14.45
C VAL A 374 -4.68 13.56 -14.35
N LEU A 375 -4.93 13.06 -13.15
CA LEU A 375 -5.48 11.71 -12.95
C LEU A 375 -6.89 11.59 -13.55
N SER A 376 -7.29 10.37 -13.92
CA SER A 376 -8.63 10.03 -14.40
C SER A 376 -9.32 9.03 -13.45
N ILE A 377 -10.66 8.96 -13.51
CA ILE A 377 -11.39 7.80 -12.98
C ILE A 377 -10.80 6.52 -13.60
N GLY A 378 -10.60 5.50 -12.75
CA GLY A 378 -9.94 4.25 -13.10
C GLY A 378 -8.42 4.24 -12.90
N ASN A 379 -7.78 5.38 -12.63
CA ASN A 379 -6.36 5.40 -12.23
C ASN A 379 -6.20 5.03 -10.75
N ILE A 380 -5.02 4.49 -10.41
CA ILE A 380 -4.60 4.27 -9.03
C ILE A 380 -4.30 5.64 -8.39
N ILE A 381 -4.88 5.87 -7.21
CA ILE A 381 -4.70 7.06 -6.39
C ILE A 381 -3.79 6.68 -5.22
N LEU A 382 -2.71 7.43 -5.08
CA LEU A 382 -1.58 7.05 -4.27
C LEU A 382 -1.37 7.98 -3.07
N ASN A 383 -1.62 9.28 -3.24
CA ASN A 383 -1.61 10.25 -2.16
C ASN A 383 -3.05 10.65 -1.81
N ASN A 384 -3.57 9.98 -0.79
CA ASN A 384 -4.89 10.14 -0.21
C ASN A 384 -5.06 11.42 0.64
N ASN A 385 -3.98 12.16 0.92
CA ASN A 385 -4.08 13.49 1.57
C ASN A 385 -4.41 14.59 0.55
N ASN A 386 -4.22 14.33 -0.75
CA ASN A 386 -4.60 15.27 -1.78
C ASN A 386 -6.11 15.19 -2.02
N THR A 387 -6.78 16.34 -1.93
CA THR A 387 -8.22 16.48 -2.06
C THR A 387 -8.56 17.74 -2.84
N ASN A 388 -9.78 17.81 -3.35
CA ASN A 388 -10.34 18.95 -4.05
C ASN A 388 -9.52 19.36 -5.29
N TYR A 389 -9.21 18.38 -6.14
CA TYR A 389 -8.56 18.55 -7.44
C TYR A 389 -9.36 17.88 -8.56
N PHE A 390 -9.25 18.40 -9.78
CA PHE A 390 -9.95 17.86 -10.93
C PHE A 390 -9.33 16.55 -11.43
N LEU A 391 -10.20 15.65 -11.88
CA LEU A 391 -9.85 14.53 -12.73
C LEU A 391 -10.02 14.91 -14.21
N SER A 392 -9.38 14.18 -15.13
CA SER A 392 -9.54 14.38 -16.58
C SER A 392 -10.83 13.78 -17.14
N THR A 393 -11.73 13.29 -16.27
CA THR A 393 -12.94 12.57 -16.64
C THR A 393 -14.17 13.49 -16.64
N GLY A 394 -14.93 13.45 -17.74
CA GLY A 394 -16.19 14.18 -17.88
C GLY A 394 -17.43 13.40 -17.52
N VAL A 395 -18.55 14.11 -17.32
CA VAL A 395 -19.88 13.51 -17.10
C VAL A 395 -20.64 13.27 -18.41
N SER A 396 -20.55 14.21 -19.37
CA SER A 396 -21.11 14.07 -20.72
C SER A 396 -20.48 15.07 -21.68
N LYS A 397 -20.68 14.89 -23.01
CA LYS A 397 -20.16 15.78 -24.06
C LYS A 397 -20.68 17.21 -23.96
N ASP A 398 -21.92 17.37 -23.53
CA ASP A 398 -22.61 18.65 -23.47
C ASP A 398 -22.64 19.25 -22.06
N SER A 399 -21.98 18.61 -21.10
CA SER A 399 -21.92 19.05 -19.71
C SER A 399 -20.65 19.85 -19.41
N ASN A 400 -20.82 20.85 -18.54
CA ASN A 400 -19.71 21.59 -17.93
C ASN A 400 -19.24 20.97 -16.61
N LEU A 401 -19.69 19.76 -16.28
CA LEU A 401 -19.31 19.08 -15.05
C LEU A 401 -18.11 18.17 -15.28
N VAL A 402 -17.16 18.26 -14.36
CA VAL A 402 -15.94 17.45 -14.30
C VAL A 402 -15.87 16.79 -12.93
N TYR A 403 -15.38 15.55 -12.89
CA TYR A 403 -15.19 14.85 -11.63
C TYR A 403 -14.06 15.44 -10.81
N VAL A 404 -14.24 15.46 -9.49
CA VAL A 404 -13.26 15.94 -8.53
C VAL A 404 -13.00 14.87 -7.47
N MET A 405 -11.73 14.69 -7.12
CA MET A 405 -11.36 13.81 -6.03
C MET A 405 -11.54 14.52 -4.69
N GLN A 406 -12.05 13.80 -3.69
CA GLN A 406 -12.13 14.25 -2.29
C GLN A 406 -11.44 13.23 -1.37
N ASP A 407 -11.20 13.61 -0.13
CA ASP A 407 -10.55 12.81 0.91
C ASP A 407 -11.44 11.68 1.45
N ASP A 408 -12.77 11.82 1.34
CA ASP A 408 -13.75 10.79 1.70
C ASP A 408 -13.88 9.67 0.65
N TYR A 409 -13.18 9.76 -0.49
CA TYR A 409 -13.27 8.85 -1.64
C TYR A 409 -14.66 8.69 -2.25
N LYS A 410 -15.64 9.53 -1.86
CA LYS A 410 -16.86 9.72 -2.62
C LYS A 410 -16.56 10.76 -3.70
N VAL A 411 -16.81 10.41 -4.97
CA VAL A 411 -16.47 11.31 -6.08
C VAL A 411 -17.64 12.23 -6.37
N TYR A 412 -17.36 13.51 -6.45
CA TYR A 412 -18.34 14.55 -6.76
C TYR A 412 -18.03 15.20 -8.11
N THR A 413 -18.94 16.04 -8.57
CA THR A 413 -18.74 16.85 -9.77
C THR A 413 -18.69 18.33 -9.42
N LYS A 414 -17.92 19.10 -10.20
CA LYS A 414 -17.88 20.56 -10.13
C LYS A 414 -17.98 21.14 -11.54
N VAL A 415 -18.52 22.35 -11.62
CA VAL A 415 -18.53 23.12 -12.87
C VAL A 415 -17.08 23.43 -13.26
N SER A 416 -16.73 23.23 -14.53
CA SER A 416 -15.38 23.31 -15.09
C SER A 416 -14.73 24.69 -14.93
N THR A 417 -15.51 25.73 -14.71
CA THR A 417 -15.05 27.10 -14.44
C THR A 417 -14.58 27.31 -13.00
N THR A 418 -14.85 26.37 -12.08
CA THR A 418 -14.42 26.43 -10.68
C THR A 418 -12.90 26.31 -10.60
N THR A 419 -12.23 27.16 -9.83
CA THR A 419 -10.78 27.04 -9.62
C THR A 419 -10.46 26.08 -8.46
N LEU A 420 -9.74 25.00 -8.76
CA LEU A 420 -9.36 23.97 -7.80
C LEU A 420 -7.84 23.77 -7.77
N LYS A 421 -7.37 23.00 -6.78
CA LYS A 421 -5.96 22.58 -6.73
C LYS A 421 -5.66 21.61 -7.87
N ILE A 422 -4.38 21.41 -8.18
CA ILE A 422 -3.95 20.62 -9.33
C ILE A 422 -2.95 19.55 -8.87
N VAL A 423 -3.19 18.31 -9.28
CA VAL A 423 -2.24 17.20 -9.16
C VAL A 423 -1.88 16.77 -10.59
N PRO A 424 -0.77 17.29 -11.16
CA PRO A 424 -0.39 16.96 -12.51
C PRO A 424 0.10 15.52 -12.62
N THR A 425 -0.03 14.95 -13.81
CA THR A 425 0.53 13.65 -14.18
C THR A 425 1.44 13.79 -15.39
N ILE A 426 2.49 12.97 -15.43
CA ILE A 426 3.48 12.92 -16.52
C ILE A 426 3.83 11.47 -16.85
N ALA A 427 4.50 11.26 -17.98
CA ALA A 427 5.06 9.98 -18.37
C ALA A 427 6.58 10.09 -18.56
N LEU A 428 7.31 9.04 -18.19
CA LEU A 428 8.75 8.89 -18.37
C LEU A 428 9.08 7.53 -19.00
N ASP A 429 10.23 7.45 -19.64
CA ASP A 429 10.83 6.15 -19.95
C ASP A 429 11.33 5.49 -18.66
N LYS A 430 10.99 4.22 -18.46
CA LYS A 430 11.37 3.44 -17.27
C LYS A 430 12.88 3.30 -17.12
N SER A 431 13.63 3.31 -18.23
CA SER A 431 15.10 3.19 -18.22
C SER A 431 15.81 4.39 -17.58
N LEU A 432 15.13 5.53 -17.46
CA LEU A 432 15.70 6.71 -16.81
C LEU A 432 15.79 6.57 -15.28
N LEU A 433 15.08 5.61 -14.68
CA LEU A 433 15.11 5.34 -13.23
C LEU A 433 16.36 4.54 -12.86
N THR A 434 17.53 5.19 -12.83
CA THR A 434 18.84 4.52 -12.74
C THR A 434 19.40 4.45 -11.32
N LYS A 435 18.95 5.31 -10.40
CA LYS A 435 19.47 5.46 -9.03
C LYS A 435 18.34 5.56 -8.03
N GLY A 436 18.64 5.32 -6.75
CA GLY A 436 17.66 5.36 -5.65
C GLY A 436 16.96 4.02 -5.44
N ALA A 437 16.31 3.88 -4.28
CA ALA A 437 15.55 2.68 -3.93
C ALA A 437 14.05 2.80 -4.26
N GLY A 438 13.56 4.01 -4.52
CA GLY A 438 12.14 4.29 -4.74
C GLY A 438 11.37 4.56 -3.44
N THR A 439 12.04 4.69 -2.30
CA THR A 439 11.44 5.11 -1.02
C THR A 439 11.38 6.63 -0.91
N ILE A 440 10.68 7.17 0.09
CA ILE A 440 10.62 8.62 0.28
C ILE A 440 11.98 9.22 0.69
N GLU A 441 12.78 8.46 1.44
CA GLU A 441 14.14 8.84 1.88
C GLU A 441 15.19 8.65 0.77
N SER A 442 14.94 7.71 -0.15
CA SER A 442 15.80 7.38 -1.28
C SER A 442 14.97 7.23 -2.56
N PRO A 443 14.37 8.33 -3.06
CA PRO A 443 13.53 8.29 -4.25
C PRO A 443 14.35 7.92 -5.48
N TYR A 444 13.70 7.38 -6.51
CA TYR A 444 14.38 7.18 -7.78
C TYR A 444 14.83 8.52 -8.36
N GLU A 445 16.07 8.59 -8.83
CA GLU A 445 16.59 9.75 -9.54
C GLU A 445 16.65 9.45 -11.03
N VAL A 446 16.40 10.49 -11.83
CA VAL A 446 16.28 10.39 -13.27
C VAL A 446 17.53 10.97 -13.91
N GLU A 447 18.28 10.17 -14.66
CA GLU A 447 19.46 10.62 -15.43
C GLU A 447 19.17 10.73 -16.92
#